data_AF-A0A7X6TEI3-F1
#
_entry.id   AF-A0A7X6TEI3-F1
#
_cell.length_a   1.000
_cell.length_b   1.000
_cell.length_c   1.000
_cell.angle_alpha   90.00
_cell.angle_beta   90.00
_cell.angle_gamma   90.00
#
_symmetry.space_group_name_H-M   'P 1'
#
loop_
_entity.id
_entity.type
_entity.pdbx_description
1 polymer ?
#
loop_
_entity_poly.entity_id
_entity_poly.type
_entity_poly.pdbx_seq_one_letter_code
_entity_poly.pdbx_strand_id
1 'polypeptide(L)'
;MPGRKTDMGKNIDYMMGLVNDYLSGKAPRYIFELVFQTEILARYKKMVREDRDYAEYFYDLLSEDGVDAGDGLSDTEFKKLIRRQYKKVKSVADDGFC
;
A
#
# COMPACT_ATOMS: atom_id res chain seq x y z
N MET A 1 16.28 17.37 8.57
CA MET A 1 15.24 18.19 7.88
C MET A 1 13.98 17.34 7.82
N PRO A 2 12.79 17.84 8.21
CA PRO A 2 11.57 17.08 8.05
C PRO A 2 11.23 17.07 6.54
N GLY A 3 11.31 15.89 5.92
CA GLY A 3 11.04 15.71 4.49
C GLY A 3 9.64 16.19 4.13
N ARG A 4 9.53 16.87 2.98
CA ARG A 4 8.22 17.15 2.36
C ARG A 4 7.46 15.84 2.25
N LYS A 5 6.21 15.81 2.76
CA LYS A 5 5.22 14.87 2.24
C LYS A 5 5.07 15.20 0.76
N THR A 6 5.60 14.36 -0.11
CA THR A 6 5.21 14.29 -1.52
C THR A 6 3.73 13.91 -1.53
N ASP A 7 2.85 14.86 -1.82
CA ASP A 7 1.42 14.61 -2.07
C ASP A 7 1.36 13.94 -3.46
N MET A 8 1.47 12.61 -3.49
CA MET A 8 1.50 11.81 -4.73
C MET A 8 0.13 11.69 -5.38
N GLY A 9 -0.90 12.30 -4.77
CA GLY A 9 -2.28 12.21 -5.19
C GLY A 9 -3.14 11.59 -4.10
N LYS A 10 -4.33 12.16 -3.92
CA LYS A 10 -5.23 11.81 -2.82
C LYS A 10 -5.62 10.32 -2.77
N ASN A 11 -5.64 9.60 -3.90
CA ASN A 11 -5.99 8.18 -3.90
C ASN A 11 -4.78 7.32 -3.52
N ILE A 12 -3.60 7.67 -4.02
CA ILE A 12 -2.34 7.03 -3.64
C ILE A 12 -2.08 7.23 -2.13
N ASP A 13 -2.18 8.47 -1.65
CA ASP A 13 -2.00 8.82 -0.24
C ASP A 13 -2.98 8.08 0.67
N TYR A 14 -4.24 7.94 0.23
CA TYR A 14 -5.25 7.18 0.96
C TYR A 14 -4.85 5.71 1.10
N MET A 15 -4.47 5.06 0.00
CA MET A 15 -4.10 3.64 0.02
C MET A 15 -2.82 3.39 0.83
N MET A 16 -1.83 4.27 0.75
CA MET A 16 -0.64 4.23 1.59
C MET A 16 -0.98 4.39 3.08
N GLY A 17 -1.90 5.32 3.40
CA GLY A 17 -2.41 5.53 4.74
C GLY A 17 -3.11 4.30 5.31
N LEU A 18 -3.97 3.65 4.51
CA LEU A 18 -4.66 2.42 4.89
C LEU A 18 -3.69 1.31 5.27
N VAL A 19 -2.66 1.07 4.46
CA VAL A 19 -1.62 0.06 4.76
C VAL A 19 -0.84 0.44 6.02
N ASN A 20 -0.50 1.72 6.19
CA ASN A 20 0.19 2.19 7.37
C ASN A 20 -0.64 2.02 8.66
N ASP A 21 -1.94 2.24 8.61
CA ASP A 21 -2.85 2.07 9.74
C ASP A 21 -2.91 0.60 10.19
N TYR A 22 -2.94 -0.35 9.26
CA TYR A 22 -2.81 -1.77 9.55
C TYR A 22 -1.45 -2.10 10.19
N LEU A 23 -0.35 -1.63 9.59
CA LEU A 23 1.00 -1.87 10.11
C LEU A 23 1.21 -1.28 11.52
N SER A 24 0.54 -0.17 11.81
CA SER A 24 0.51 0.50 13.11
C SER A 24 -0.40 -0.19 14.13
N GLY A 25 -1.15 -1.22 13.73
CA GLY A 25 -2.04 -1.98 14.61
C GLY A 25 -3.38 -1.30 14.89
N LYS A 26 -3.80 -0.31 14.09
CA LYS A 26 -5.12 0.34 14.23
C LYS A 26 -6.28 -0.54 13.75
N ALA A 27 -5.98 -1.56 12.94
CA ALA A 27 -6.95 -2.53 12.46
C ALA A 27 -6.36 -3.95 12.52
N PRO A 28 -7.18 -4.97 12.86
CA PRO A 28 -6.80 -6.37 12.69
C PRO A 28 -6.76 -6.75 11.20
N ARG A 29 -6.10 -7.86 10.88
CA ARG A 29 -5.88 -8.32 9.50
C ARG A 29 -7.17 -8.42 8.69
N TYR A 30 -8.19 -9.09 9.20
CA TYR A 30 -9.44 -9.31 8.46
C TYR A 30 -10.16 -8.00 8.09
N ILE A 31 -10.09 -6.96 8.92
CA ILE A 31 -10.61 -5.63 8.58
C ILE A 31 -9.76 -4.98 7.51
N PHE A 32 -8.43 -5.05 7.64
CA PHE A 32 -7.51 -4.51 6.66
C PHE A 32 -7.71 -5.13 5.27
N GLU A 33 -7.76 -6.46 5.15
CA GLU A 33 -7.94 -7.15 3.88
C GLU A 33 -9.27 -6.76 3.20
N LEU A 34 -10.37 -6.76 3.96
CA LEU A 34 -11.69 -6.38 3.44
C LEU A 34 -11.72 -4.93 2.92
N VAL A 35 -11.18 -3.99 3.71
CA VAL A 35 -11.16 -2.58 3.32
C VAL A 35 -10.20 -2.35 2.16
N PHE A 36 -9.03 -3.00 2.17
CA PHE A 36 -8.04 -2.89 1.10
C PHE A 36 -8.63 -3.35 -0.24
N GLN A 37 -9.24 -4.53 -0.29
CA GLN A 37 -9.87 -5.07 -1.50
C GLN A 37 -10.97 -4.15 -2.03
N THR A 38 -11.80 -3.61 -1.14
CA THR A 38 -12.88 -2.68 -1.52
C THR A 38 -12.32 -1.39 -2.11
N GLU A 39 -11.34 -0.79 -1.43
CA GLU A 39 -10.80 0.52 -1.80
C GLU A 39 -9.90 0.45 -3.04
N ILE A 40 -9.09 -0.61 -3.21
CA ILE A 40 -8.22 -0.73 -4.39
C ILE A 40 -9.05 -0.83 -5.68
N LEU A 41 -10.16 -1.58 -5.68
CA LEU A 41 -11.08 -1.65 -6.81
C LEU A 41 -11.69 -0.28 -7.15
N ALA A 42 -12.04 0.51 -6.13
CA ALA A 42 -12.67 1.82 -6.30
C ALA A 42 -11.67 2.93 -6.70
N ARG A 43 -10.39 2.75 -6.42
CA ARG A 43 -9.37 3.81 -6.51
C ARG A 43 -8.30 3.56 -7.54
N TYR A 44 -8.01 2.33 -7.93
CA TYR A 44 -6.86 2.03 -8.79
C TYR A 44 -6.84 2.87 -10.08
N LYS A 45 -7.98 2.95 -10.79
CA LYS A 45 -8.08 3.79 -12.01
C LYS A 45 -7.84 5.28 -11.74
N LYS A 46 -8.11 5.77 -10.53
CA LYS A 46 -7.83 7.15 -10.10
C LYS A 46 -6.35 7.31 -9.72
N MET A 47 -5.75 6.30 -9.07
CA MET A 47 -4.31 6.27 -8.79
C MET A 47 -3.51 6.32 -10.10
N VAL A 48 -3.89 5.53 -11.10
CA VAL A 48 -3.23 5.54 -12.43
C VAL A 48 -3.29 6.91 -13.12
N ARG A 49 -4.29 7.75 -12.80
CA ARG A 49 -4.41 9.12 -13.32
C ARG A 49 -3.58 10.13 -12.52
N GLU A 50 -3.26 9.82 -11.28
CA GLU A 50 -2.42 10.64 -10.39
C GLU A 50 -0.95 10.37 -10.70
N ASP A 51 -0.56 9.09 -10.71
CA ASP A 51 0.76 8.60 -11.09
C ASP A 51 0.62 7.14 -11.55
N ARG A 52 0.84 6.89 -12.85
CA ARG A 52 0.67 5.54 -13.42
C ARG A 52 1.73 4.58 -12.89
N ASP A 53 2.99 4.96 -12.93
CA ASP A 53 4.11 4.08 -12.61
C ASP A 53 4.06 3.72 -11.13
N TYR A 54 3.74 4.70 -10.27
CA TYR A 54 3.52 4.43 -8.85
C TYR A 54 2.29 3.57 -8.59
N ALA A 55 1.18 3.79 -9.31
CA ALA A 55 -0.02 2.98 -9.12
C ALA A 55 0.22 1.52 -9.48
N GLU A 56 0.89 1.26 -10.61
CA GLU A 56 1.26 -0.09 -11.06
C GLU A 56 2.20 -0.75 -10.05
N TYR A 57 3.28 -0.05 -9.64
CA TYR A 57 4.22 -0.60 -8.64
C TYR A 57 3.59 -0.83 -7.26
N PHE A 58 2.68 0.05 -6.83
CA PHE A 58 1.88 -0.15 -5.62
C PHE A 58 1.05 -1.42 -5.75
N TYR A 59 0.37 -1.61 -6.88
CA TYR A 59 -0.51 -2.75 -7.11
C TYR A 59 0.28 -4.06 -7.07
N ASP A 60 1.39 -4.14 -7.81
CA ASP A 60 2.26 -5.33 -7.84
C ASP A 60 2.76 -5.68 -6.44
N LEU A 61 3.27 -4.71 -5.68
CA LEU A 61 3.90 -5.01 -4.40
C LEU A 61 2.94 -5.21 -3.23
N LEU A 62 1.85 -4.44 -3.16
CA LEU A 62 0.94 -4.45 -2.01
C LEU A 62 -0.34 -5.24 -2.27
N SER A 63 -0.83 -5.29 -3.51
CA SER A 63 -1.95 -6.17 -3.86
C SER A 63 -1.44 -7.59 -4.12
N GLU A 64 -0.70 -7.81 -5.19
CA GLU A 64 -0.34 -9.16 -5.65
C GLU A 64 0.70 -9.82 -4.71
N ASP A 65 1.89 -9.24 -4.58
CA ASP A 65 2.96 -9.75 -3.72
C ASP A 65 2.71 -9.51 -2.21
N GLY A 66 1.61 -8.83 -1.88
CA GLY A 66 1.28 -8.41 -0.53
C GLY A 66 0.06 -9.16 0.00
N VAL A 67 -1.12 -8.63 -0.29
CA VAL A 67 -2.39 -9.17 0.20
C VAL A 67 -2.66 -10.56 -0.37
N ASP A 68 -2.54 -10.74 -1.69
CA ASP A 68 -2.87 -12.01 -2.35
C ASP A 68 -1.84 -13.10 -2.03
N ALA A 69 -0.54 -12.80 -2.15
CA ALA A 69 0.54 -13.70 -1.75
C ALA A 69 0.56 -13.98 -0.23
N GLY A 70 -0.15 -13.18 0.55
CA GLY A 70 -0.31 -13.35 1.99
C GLY A 70 -1.37 -14.38 2.38
N ASP A 71 -2.13 -14.93 1.43
CA ASP A 71 -3.10 -15.98 1.70
C ASP A 71 -2.44 -17.22 2.33
N GLY A 72 -3.13 -17.82 3.30
CA GLY A 72 -2.62 -18.96 4.07
C GLY A 72 -1.49 -18.66 5.07
N LEU A 73 -0.93 -17.44 5.10
CA LEU A 73 0.05 -17.05 6.12
C LEU A 73 -0.59 -16.82 7.49
N SER A 74 0.18 -16.98 8.56
CA SER A 74 -0.22 -16.48 9.89
C SER A 74 -0.27 -14.95 9.92
N ASP A 75 -1.04 -14.37 10.84
CA ASP A 75 -1.11 -12.91 11.03
C ASP A 75 0.26 -12.25 11.22
N THR A 76 1.19 -12.95 11.88
CA THR A 76 2.54 -12.45 12.11
C THR A 76 3.37 -12.44 10.82
N GLU A 77 3.28 -13.51 10.02
CA GLU A 77 3.98 -13.61 8.74
C GLU A 77 3.42 -12.62 7.72
N PHE A 78 2.10 -12.51 7.65
CA PHE A 78 1.41 -11.53 6.82
C PHE A 78 1.83 -10.09 7.18
N LYS A 79 1.84 -9.74 8.48
CA LYS A 79 2.27 -8.41 8.91
C LYS A 79 3.73 -8.12 8.57
N LYS A 80 4.60 -9.15 8.60
CA LYS A 80 6.01 -9.03 8.16
C LYS A 80 6.10 -8.83 6.65
N LEU A 81 5.30 -9.57 5.87
CA LEU A 81 5.22 -9.45 4.41
C LEU A 81 4.79 -8.03 4.01
N ILE A 82 3.62 -7.58 4.47
CA ILE A 82 3.09 -6.24 4.15
C ILE A 82 4.08 -5.15 4.57
N ARG A 83 4.76 -5.28 5.72
CA ARG A 83 5.76 -4.30 6.15
C ARG A 83 6.95 -4.23 5.19
N ARG A 84 7.41 -5.36 4.66
CA ARG A 84 8.52 -5.40 3.69
C ARG A 84 8.11 -4.73 2.39
N GLN A 85 6.93 -5.06 1.87
CA GLN A 85 6.41 -4.51 0.62
C GLN A 85 6.14 -3.00 0.75
N TYR A 86 5.50 -2.57 1.83
CA TYR A 86 5.24 -1.16 2.14
C TYR A 86 6.52 -0.33 2.17
N LYS A 87 7.62 -0.86 2.72
CA LYS A 87 8.91 -0.16 2.73
C LYS A 87 9.47 0.06 1.32
N LYS A 88 9.34 -0.94 0.43
CA LYS A 88 9.80 -0.83 -0.97
C LYS A 88 8.98 0.20 -1.75
N VAL A 89 7.66 0.19 -1.57
CA VAL A 89 6.75 1.16 -2.20
C VAL A 89 7.06 2.56 -1.68
N LYS A 90 7.23 2.72 -0.36
CA LYS A 90 7.56 4.00 0.26
C LYS A 90 8.92 4.55 -0.16
N SER A 91 9.96 3.72 -0.29
CA SER A 91 11.29 4.22 -0.71
C SER A 91 11.25 4.82 -2.11
N VAL A 92 10.43 4.28 -3.02
CA VAL A 92 10.26 4.85 -4.36
C VAL A 92 9.49 6.18 -4.31
N ALA A 93 8.57 6.37 -3.35
CA ALA A 93 7.91 7.65 -3.12
C ALA A 93 8.88 8.75 -2.63
N ASP A 94 9.87 8.35 -1.83
CA ASP A 94 10.85 9.26 -1.24
C ASP A 94 11.97 9.62 -2.25
N ASP A 95 12.34 8.67 -3.13
CA ASP A 95 13.45 8.82 -4.10
C ASP A 95 12.98 9.20 -5.52
N GLY A 96 11.70 9.01 -5.85
CA GLY A 96 11.12 9.16 -7.19
C GLY A 96 11.40 7.96 -8.11
N PHE A 97 10.53 7.72 -9.10
CA PHE A 97 10.90 6.88 -10.24
C PHE A 97 11.89 7.68 -11.10
N CYS A 98 13.13 7.19 -11.19
CA CYS A 98 14.14 7.75 -12.12
C CYS A 98 13.80 7.46 -13.57
#